data_AF-A0A850YD46-F1
#
_entry.id   AF-A0A850YD46-F1
#
_cell.length_a   1.000
_cell.length_b   1.000
_cell.length_c   1.000
_cell.angle_alpha   90.00
_cell.angle_beta   90.00
_cell.angle_gamma   90.00
#
_symmetry.space_group_name_H-M   'P 1'
#
loop_
_entity.id
_entity.type
_entity.pdbx_description
1 polymer ?
#
loop_
_entity_poly.entity_id
_entity_poly.type
_entity_poly.pdbx_seq_one_letter_code
_entity_poly.pdbx_strand_id
1 'polypeptide(L)'
;CTPGDGEQRYGPAREVESSGPVEAGPGACTFDARHLYTKKVCGHGSVRAVSYNILADTYAQTEFSRTVLYPYCAPYALEIDYRQNLLKKELAGYSADLICLQEVDKSVFVDSLAPALDAFGLEGLFRIKEKQHEGLATFYRREKFRLLSQHDIAFSEALLSEPLHKELCEQLAKYPLVQEKVLQRSSVLQVSVLQSTTDPSRKLCVANTHLYWHPKGGNIRLIQIAVAMSHIKHVACDLYPSIPVIFCGDFNSTPSSGAYSFISSGGIAEDHQDWISNGEEERCSMSLSHPFKLLSACGEPAYTNYVGGFHGCLDYIFIDRDALEVEQVIPLPSHEEITTHQALPSVSHPSDHIALICDLKWK
;
A
#
# COMPACT_ATOMS: atom_id res chain seq x y z
N CYS A 1 13.36 11.07 29.49
CA CYS A 1 13.03 9.64 29.63
C CYS A 1 14.14 8.93 30.41
N THR A 2 13.80 7.84 31.11
CA THR A 2 14.77 7.00 31.82
C THR A 2 14.64 5.58 31.28
N PRO A 3 15.66 5.02 30.60
CA PRO A 3 15.58 3.67 30.05
C PRO A 3 15.53 2.64 31.19
N GLY A 4 14.66 1.63 31.07
CA GLY A 4 14.53 0.54 32.03
C GLY A 4 14.27 -0.79 31.33
N ASP A 5 14.69 -1.89 31.95
CA ASP A 5 14.59 -3.26 31.41
C ASP A 5 13.35 -4.04 31.89
N GLY A 6 12.49 -3.42 32.68
CA GLY A 6 11.33 -4.08 33.29
C GLY A 6 11.65 -4.91 34.54
N GLU A 7 12.93 -5.18 34.83
CA GLU A 7 13.41 -5.93 36.00
C GLU A 7 13.98 -5.01 37.10
N GLN A 8 13.42 -3.79 37.20
CA GLN A 8 13.76 -2.75 38.19
C GLN A 8 15.16 -2.12 38.07
N ARG A 9 15.89 -2.34 36.96
CA ARG A 9 17.12 -1.58 36.69
C ARG A 9 16.83 -0.42 35.75
N TYR A 10 17.35 0.74 36.13
CA TYR A 10 17.22 1.97 35.35
C TYR A 10 18.61 2.46 34.95
N GLY A 11 18.73 2.83 33.67
CA GLY A 11 19.92 3.50 33.16
C GLY A 11 19.92 5.00 33.48
N PRO A 12 20.93 5.74 32.99
CA PRO A 12 21.01 7.18 33.14
C PRO A 12 19.82 7.89 32.47
N ALA A 13 19.20 8.83 33.18
CA ALA A 13 18.13 9.67 32.63
C ALA A 13 18.65 10.57 31.49
N ARG A 14 17.78 10.83 30.52
CA ARG A 14 18.00 11.77 29.41
C ARG A 14 16.83 12.73 29.32
N GLU A 15 17.12 13.98 28.97
CA GLU A 15 16.13 15.02 28.73
C GLU A 15 16.43 15.66 27.37
N VAL A 16 15.38 16.12 26.70
CA VAL A 16 15.46 16.81 25.41
C VAL A 16 14.41 17.91 25.39
N GLU A 17 14.80 19.08 24.93
CA GLU A 17 13.90 20.22 24.72
C GLU A 17 13.58 20.35 23.23
N SER A 18 12.34 20.68 22.88
CA SER A 18 11.99 20.95 21.49
C SER A 18 12.68 22.23 21.02
N SER A 19 13.09 22.26 19.75
CA SER A 19 13.76 23.42 19.15
C SER A 19 12.84 24.63 18.96
N GLY A 20 11.52 24.43 19.00
CA GLY A 20 10.52 25.48 18.82
C GLY A 20 9.27 25.28 19.68
N PRO A 21 8.39 26.30 19.76
CA PRO A 21 7.12 26.23 20.48
C PRO A 21 6.11 25.34 19.75
N VAL A 22 5.02 24.99 20.45
CA VAL A 22 3.85 24.34 19.82
C VAL A 22 3.12 25.36 18.94
N GLU A 23 2.86 24.97 17.69
CA GLU A 23 2.10 25.77 16.73
C GLU A 23 0.64 25.33 16.65
N ALA A 24 -0.23 26.20 16.13
CA ALA A 24 -1.62 25.83 15.87
C ALA A 24 -1.66 24.82 14.70
N GLY A 25 -2.34 23.69 14.92
CA GLY A 25 -2.61 22.72 13.85
C GLY A 25 -3.64 23.24 12.84
N PRO A 26 -3.93 22.45 11.78
CA PRO A 26 -5.08 22.73 10.94
C PRO A 26 -6.37 22.70 11.77
N GLY A 27 -7.45 23.26 11.20
CA GLY A 27 -8.80 23.11 11.74
C GLY A 27 -9.26 21.66 11.68
N ALA A 28 -10.23 21.35 10.82
CA ALA A 28 -10.64 19.97 10.58
C ALA A 28 -9.72 19.29 9.56
N CYS A 29 -9.32 18.06 9.85
CA CYS A 29 -8.69 17.16 8.88
C CYS A 29 -9.71 16.15 8.36
N THR A 30 -9.54 15.69 7.11
CA THR A 30 -10.49 14.75 6.47
C THR A 30 -10.60 13.40 7.19
N PHE A 31 -9.59 13.04 8.00
CA PHE A 31 -9.59 11.81 8.78
C PHE A 31 -10.28 11.95 10.16
N ASP A 32 -10.61 13.17 10.62
CA ASP A 32 -11.21 13.37 11.95
C ASP A 32 -12.60 12.70 12.05
N ALA A 33 -13.43 12.81 11.01
CA ALA A 33 -14.72 12.10 10.95
C ALA A 33 -14.53 10.58 10.84
N ARG A 34 -13.47 10.13 10.16
CA ARG A 34 -13.14 8.71 9.98
C ARG A 34 -12.67 8.06 11.29
N HIS A 35 -12.01 8.83 12.16
CA HIS A 35 -11.61 8.40 13.51
C HIS A 35 -12.81 8.05 14.41
N LEU A 36 -14.01 8.56 14.11
CA LEU A 36 -15.23 8.17 14.84
C LEU A 36 -15.59 6.69 14.67
N TYR A 37 -15.19 6.07 13.55
CA TYR A 37 -15.42 4.65 13.25
C TYR A 37 -14.31 3.75 13.80
N THR A 38 -13.18 4.33 14.20
CA THR A 38 -11.94 3.60 14.51
C THR A 38 -11.40 3.86 15.92
N LYS A 39 -12.28 4.32 16.82
CA LYS A 39 -11.98 4.70 18.22
C LYS A 39 -11.25 3.64 19.05
N LYS A 40 -11.35 2.37 18.67
CA LYS A 40 -10.77 1.24 19.39
C LYS A 40 -10.17 0.25 18.41
N VAL A 41 -9.15 -0.47 18.87
CA VAL A 41 -8.64 -1.68 18.24
C VAL A 41 -9.77 -2.71 18.14
N CYS A 42 -9.91 -3.38 16.99
CA CYS A 42 -10.96 -4.39 16.82
C CYS A 42 -10.58 -5.70 17.54
N GLY A 43 -11.58 -6.51 17.89
CA GLY A 43 -11.37 -7.75 18.64
C GLY A 43 -10.49 -8.77 17.91
N HIS A 44 -10.00 -9.79 18.63
CA HIS A 44 -9.12 -10.83 18.06
C HIS A 44 -9.73 -11.64 16.89
N GLY A 45 -11.06 -11.62 16.74
CA GLY A 45 -11.77 -12.25 15.62
C GLY A 45 -11.81 -11.42 14.33
N SER A 46 -11.37 -10.17 14.38
CA SER A 46 -11.37 -9.25 13.23
C SER A 46 -9.95 -8.71 12.98
N VAL A 47 -9.73 -8.09 11.82
CA VAL A 47 -8.48 -7.45 11.40
C VAL A 47 -8.83 -6.11 10.77
N ARG A 48 -8.43 -4.99 11.37
CA ARG A 48 -8.54 -3.69 10.71
C ARG A 48 -7.34 -3.49 9.79
N ALA A 49 -7.59 -3.46 8.48
CA ALA A 49 -6.59 -3.29 7.44
C ALA A 49 -6.63 -1.88 6.85
N VAL A 50 -5.44 -1.30 6.62
CA VAL A 50 -5.24 -0.01 5.95
C VAL A 50 -4.34 -0.20 4.73
N SER A 51 -4.69 0.43 3.62
CA SER A 51 -3.79 0.63 2.47
C SER A 51 -3.70 2.12 2.15
N TYR A 52 -2.49 2.67 2.04
CA TYR A 52 -2.32 4.10 1.82
C TYR A 52 -0.99 4.48 1.13
N ASN A 53 -1.08 5.08 -0.06
CA ASN A 53 0.03 5.82 -0.66
C ASN A 53 0.17 7.17 0.07
N ILE A 54 1.31 7.41 0.71
CA ILE A 54 1.50 8.57 1.60
C ILE A 54 2.23 9.74 0.95
N LEU A 55 2.42 9.71 -0.37
CA LEU A 55 3.11 10.71 -1.18
C LEU A 55 4.56 10.96 -0.71
N ALA A 56 5.53 10.39 -1.44
CA ALA A 56 6.93 10.48 -1.06
C ALA A 56 7.44 11.92 -1.16
N ASP A 57 8.23 12.34 -0.17
CA ASP A 57 8.84 13.65 -0.16
C ASP A 57 9.79 13.86 -1.33
N THR A 58 10.47 12.80 -1.77
CA THR A 58 11.31 12.84 -2.97
C THR A 58 10.56 13.31 -4.22
N TYR A 59 9.22 13.18 -4.27
CA TYR A 59 8.38 13.67 -5.36
C TYR A 59 7.71 14.98 -5.01
N ALA A 60 7.17 15.13 -3.79
CA ALA A 60 6.41 16.31 -3.37
C ALA A 60 7.24 17.60 -3.28
N GLN A 61 8.53 17.51 -2.91
CA GLN A 61 9.37 18.69 -2.69
C GLN A 61 9.85 19.39 -3.98
N THR A 62 9.65 18.77 -5.16
CA THR A 62 10.16 19.34 -6.41
C THR A 62 9.42 20.63 -6.79
N GLU A 63 10.12 21.55 -7.45
CA GLU A 63 9.51 22.78 -7.97
C GLU A 63 8.35 22.46 -8.93
N PHE A 64 8.50 21.41 -9.74
CA PHE A 64 7.44 20.91 -10.62
C PHE A 64 6.20 20.46 -9.84
N SER A 65 6.35 19.68 -8.78
CA SER A 65 5.22 19.27 -7.94
C SER A 65 4.51 20.49 -7.33
N ARG A 66 5.25 21.46 -6.80
CA ARG A 66 4.64 22.65 -6.17
C ARG A 66 3.93 23.58 -7.15
N THR A 67 4.43 23.69 -8.39
CA THR A 67 3.94 24.68 -9.36
C THR A 67 3.03 24.11 -10.43
N VAL A 68 3.08 22.80 -10.67
CA VAL A 68 2.33 22.12 -11.74
C VAL A 68 1.35 21.08 -11.20
N LEU A 69 1.80 20.16 -10.33
CA LEU A 69 0.92 19.08 -9.82
C LEU A 69 0.00 19.57 -8.69
N TYR A 70 0.54 20.38 -7.79
CA TYR A 70 -0.12 20.83 -6.56
C TYR A 70 -0.14 22.37 -6.39
N PRO A 71 -0.40 23.18 -7.45
CA PRO A 71 -0.37 24.65 -7.33
C PRO A 71 -1.47 25.21 -6.41
N TYR A 72 -2.48 24.41 -6.11
CA TYR A 72 -3.57 24.73 -5.19
C TYR A 72 -3.24 24.45 -3.71
N CYS A 73 -2.26 23.59 -3.44
CA CYS A 73 -1.89 23.24 -2.08
C CYS A 73 -1.06 24.36 -1.45
N ALA A 74 -1.37 24.71 -0.20
CA ALA A 74 -0.57 25.68 0.53
C ALA A 74 0.87 25.18 0.63
N PRO A 75 1.91 25.99 0.29
CA PRO A 75 3.28 25.51 0.23
C PRO A 75 3.79 24.83 1.52
N TYR A 76 3.39 25.35 2.69
CA TYR A 76 3.75 24.75 3.99
C TYR A 76 3.11 23.38 4.23
N ALA A 77 1.97 23.09 3.60
CA ALA A 77 1.27 21.82 3.75
C ALA A 77 1.84 20.71 2.87
N LEU A 78 2.69 21.04 1.89
CA LEU A 78 3.49 20.09 1.14
C LEU A 78 4.78 19.68 1.86
N GLU A 79 5.27 20.52 2.78
CA GLU A 79 6.48 20.25 3.54
C GLU A 79 6.34 18.96 4.35
N ILE A 80 7.39 18.15 4.33
CA ILE A 80 7.35 16.81 4.90
C ILE A 80 7.02 16.80 6.40
N ASP A 81 7.54 17.74 7.17
CA ASP A 81 7.29 17.81 8.61
C ASP A 81 5.80 18.05 8.92
N TYR A 82 5.13 18.86 8.09
CA TYR A 82 3.70 19.11 8.20
C TYR A 82 2.90 17.84 7.88
N ARG A 83 3.17 17.24 6.71
CA ARG A 83 2.48 16.02 6.26
C ARG A 83 2.68 14.87 7.23
N GLN A 84 3.90 14.68 7.74
CA GLN A 84 4.19 13.64 8.73
C GLN A 84 3.39 13.83 10.03
N ASN A 85 3.19 15.05 10.50
CA ASN A 85 2.37 15.28 11.70
C ASN A 85 0.91 14.87 11.49
N LEU A 86 0.34 15.16 10.32
CA LEU A 86 -0.99 14.70 9.95
C LEU A 86 -1.03 13.17 9.78
N LEU A 87 -0.07 12.58 9.06
CA LEU A 87 0.02 11.12 8.85
C LEU A 87 0.13 10.36 10.17
N LYS A 88 0.94 10.84 11.13
CA LYS A 88 1.05 10.22 12.46
C LYS A 88 -0.27 10.26 13.21
N LYS A 89 -0.97 11.41 13.22
CA LYS A 89 -2.31 11.54 13.84
C LYS A 89 -3.32 10.63 13.15
N GLU A 90 -3.31 10.62 11.83
CA GLU A 90 -4.22 9.85 10.98
C GLU A 90 -4.07 8.34 11.21
N LEU A 91 -2.87 7.80 11.03
CA LEU A 91 -2.59 6.36 11.12
C LEU A 91 -2.76 5.83 12.55
N ALA A 92 -2.31 6.58 13.56
CA ALA A 92 -2.51 6.18 14.96
C ALA A 92 -3.99 6.17 15.34
N GLY A 93 -4.76 7.17 14.90
CA GLY A 93 -6.19 7.28 15.19
C GLY A 93 -7.04 6.15 14.59
N TYR A 94 -6.57 5.51 13.51
CA TYR A 94 -7.25 4.36 12.93
C TYR A 94 -7.23 3.11 13.81
N SER A 95 -6.38 3.03 14.83
CA SER A 95 -6.27 1.84 15.70
C SER A 95 -6.18 0.54 14.90
N ALA A 96 -5.47 0.58 13.77
CA ALA A 96 -5.42 -0.51 12.80
C ALA A 96 -4.58 -1.68 13.31
N ASP A 97 -4.80 -2.87 12.74
CA ASP A 97 -4.00 -4.06 13.05
C ASP A 97 -2.98 -4.37 11.97
N LEU A 98 -3.28 -3.94 10.74
CA LEU A 98 -2.45 -4.10 9.57
C LEU A 98 -2.46 -2.79 8.78
N ILE A 99 -1.29 -2.24 8.47
CA ILE A 99 -1.15 -1.02 7.68
C ILE A 99 -0.13 -1.27 6.58
N CYS A 100 -0.57 -1.22 5.32
CA CYS A 100 0.28 -1.32 4.14
C CYS A 100 0.42 0.07 3.51
N LEU A 101 1.63 0.58 3.45
CA LEU A 101 1.94 1.91 2.93
C LEU A 101 2.78 1.82 1.66
N GLN A 102 2.55 2.76 0.74
CA GLN A 102 3.34 2.98 -0.47
C GLN A 102 3.93 4.39 -0.42
N GLU A 103 4.99 4.64 -1.20
CA GLU A 103 5.67 5.95 -1.22
C GLU A 103 6.25 6.39 0.13
N VAL A 104 6.81 5.43 0.85
CA VAL A 104 7.46 5.70 2.13
C VAL A 104 8.93 5.98 1.90
N ASP A 105 9.36 7.25 2.05
CA ASP A 105 10.80 7.56 2.08
C ASP A 105 11.49 6.82 3.23
N LYS A 106 12.75 6.43 3.03
CA LYS A 106 13.51 5.71 4.06
C LYS A 106 13.60 6.46 5.39
N SER A 107 13.82 7.78 5.35
CA SER A 107 13.86 8.63 6.55
C SER A 107 12.48 8.74 7.21
N VAL A 108 11.41 8.88 6.42
CA VAL A 108 10.02 8.88 6.93
C VAL A 108 9.71 7.59 7.70
N PHE A 109 10.16 6.44 7.19
CA PHE A 109 10.00 5.18 7.91
C PHE A 109 10.82 5.16 9.22
N VAL A 110 12.13 5.37 9.14
CA VAL A 110 13.06 5.18 10.27
C VAL A 110 12.86 6.22 11.37
N ASP A 111 12.71 7.48 11.00
CA ASP A 111 12.79 8.61 11.94
C ASP A 111 11.40 9.03 12.45
N SER A 112 10.32 8.63 11.77
CA SER A 112 8.97 9.13 12.05
C SER A 112 7.92 8.04 12.23
N LEU A 113 7.58 7.29 11.18
CA LEU A 113 6.46 6.35 11.21
C LEU A 113 6.74 5.14 12.09
N ALA A 114 7.93 4.54 12.02
CA ALA A 114 8.25 3.38 12.85
C ALA A 114 8.24 3.72 14.35
N PRO A 115 8.91 4.77 14.84
CA PRO A 115 8.80 5.17 16.25
C PRO A 115 7.37 5.56 16.66
N ALA A 116 6.65 6.29 15.80
CA ALA A 116 5.30 6.73 16.11
C ALA A 116 4.32 5.55 16.24
N LEU A 117 4.31 4.62 15.29
CA LEU A 117 3.39 3.48 15.30
C LEU A 117 3.82 2.39 16.31
N ASP A 118 5.12 2.30 16.62
CA ASP A 118 5.62 1.48 17.72
C ASP A 118 5.00 1.87 19.07
N ALA A 119 4.88 3.19 19.33
CA ALA A 119 4.22 3.71 20.52
C ALA A 119 2.73 3.32 20.63
N PHE A 120 2.10 2.95 19.50
CA PHE A 120 0.71 2.44 19.45
C PHE A 120 0.64 0.91 19.28
N GLY A 121 1.77 0.21 19.46
CA GLY A 121 1.84 -1.25 19.50
C GLY A 121 1.98 -1.94 18.14
N LEU A 122 2.32 -1.20 17.07
CA LEU A 122 2.57 -1.78 15.76
C LEU A 122 4.08 -1.89 15.48
N GLU A 123 4.48 -3.01 14.89
CA GLU A 123 5.84 -3.23 14.40
C GLU A 123 5.86 -3.09 12.87
N GLY A 124 6.90 -2.44 12.33
CA GLY A 124 7.00 -2.10 10.91
C GLY A 124 8.09 -2.86 10.17
N LEU A 125 7.81 -3.21 8.92
CA LEU A 125 8.72 -3.81 7.95
C LEU A 125 8.85 -2.87 6.75
N PHE A 126 10.07 -2.65 6.28
CA PHE A 126 10.33 -1.72 5.16
C PHE A 126 11.06 -2.41 4.01
N ARG A 127 10.59 -2.15 2.78
CA ARG A 127 11.20 -2.60 1.54
C ARG A 127 11.36 -1.42 0.60
N ILE A 128 12.60 -0.99 0.37
CA ILE A 128 12.91 0.08 -0.59
C ILE A 128 12.76 -0.42 -2.02
N LYS A 129 12.32 0.44 -2.95
CA LYS A 129 12.41 0.18 -4.38
C LYS A 129 13.83 0.43 -4.85
N GLU A 130 14.36 -0.46 -5.68
CA GLU A 130 15.72 -0.31 -6.18
C GLU A 130 15.89 0.98 -6.98
N LYS A 131 17.02 1.66 -6.81
CA LYS A 131 17.36 2.92 -7.51
C LYS A 131 16.38 4.07 -7.23
N GLN A 132 15.55 3.96 -6.19
CA GLN A 132 14.64 5.00 -5.74
C GLN A 132 14.88 5.32 -4.26
N HIS A 133 14.28 6.40 -3.78
CA HIS A 133 14.43 6.90 -2.40
C HIS A 133 13.27 6.52 -1.48
N GLU A 134 12.20 5.95 -2.05
CA GLU A 134 11.00 5.50 -1.37
C GLU A 134 10.74 4.00 -1.58
N GLY A 135 9.80 3.46 -0.83
CA GLY A 135 9.34 2.10 -1.01
C GLY A 135 8.07 1.79 -0.25
N LEU A 136 7.98 0.53 0.18
CA LEU A 136 6.80 -0.06 0.80
C LEU A 136 7.04 -0.27 2.28
N ALA A 137 6.01 -0.06 3.09
CA ALA A 137 6.02 -0.46 4.50
C ALA A 137 4.80 -1.30 4.84
N THR A 138 4.98 -2.32 5.68
CA THR A 138 3.89 -3.08 6.29
C THR A 138 4.05 -3.04 7.80
N PHE A 139 3.04 -2.51 8.49
CA PHE A 139 2.97 -2.51 9.95
C PHE A 139 1.93 -3.51 10.42
N TYR A 140 2.23 -4.23 11.51
CA TYR A 140 1.32 -5.19 12.12
C TYR A 140 1.28 -5.02 13.64
N ARG A 141 0.08 -5.13 14.23
CA ARG A 141 -0.12 -5.00 15.68
C ARG A 141 0.44 -6.22 16.41
N ARG A 142 1.47 -6.02 17.25
CA ARG A 142 2.18 -7.09 17.98
C ARG A 142 1.29 -7.90 18.92
N GLU A 143 0.24 -7.27 19.46
CA GLU A 143 -0.73 -7.95 20.33
C GLU A 143 -1.56 -8.99 19.56
N LYS A 144 -1.76 -8.82 18.25
CA LYS A 144 -2.60 -9.68 17.42
C LYS A 144 -1.80 -10.58 16.48
N PHE A 145 -0.62 -10.14 16.06
CA PHE A 145 0.19 -10.82 15.07
C PHE A 145 1.66 -10.94 15.47
N ARG A 146 2.26 -12.06 15.07
CA ARG A 146 3.70 -12.28 15.03
C ARG A 146 4.13 -12.49 13.59
N LEU A 147 5.21 -11.86 13.15
CA LEU A 147 5.85 -12.15 11.87
C LEU A 147 6.49 -13.54 11.90
N LEU A 148 6.14 -14.38 10.91
CA LEU A 148 6.78 -15.69 10.70
C LEU A 148 7.91 -15.62 9.67
N SER A 149 7.69 -14.93 8.55
CA SER A 149 8.65 -14.86 7.45
C SER A 149 8.33 -13.71 6.49
N GLN A 150 9.35 -13.20 5.79
CA GLN A 150 9.22 -12.24 4.69
C GLN A 150 9.67 -12.85 3.37
N HIS A 151 9.03 -12.46 2.27
CA HIS A 151 9.24 -13.00 0.92
C HIS A 151 9.19 -11.87 -0.12
N ASP A 152 9.89 -10.77 0.14
CA ASP A 152 9.87 -9.60 -0.74
C ASP A 152 10.64 -9.85 -2.04
N ILE A 153 10.13 -9.35 -3.17
CA ILE A 153 10.77 -9.49 -4.49
C ILE A 153 10.78 -8.16 -5.25
N ALA A 154 11.78 -7.97 -6.12
CA ALA A 154 11.70 -7.02 -7.22
C ALA A 154 11.12 -7.73 -8.44
N PHE A 155 10.08 -7.18 -9.08
CA PHE A 155 9.37 -7.90 -10.16
C PHE A 155 10.29 -8.24 -11.34
N SER A 156 11.19 -7.33 -11.70
CA SER A 156 12.13 -7.49 -12.80
C SER A 156 13.16 -8.58 -12.52
N GLU A 157 13.69 -8.64 -11.30
CA GLU A 157 14.64 -9.68 -10.87
C GLU A 157 13.95 -11.05 -10.81
N ALA A 158 12.78 -11.13 -10.17
CA ALA A 158 12.02 -12.38 -10.04
C ALA A 158 11.65 -12.95 -11.41
N LEU A 159 11.10 -12.12 -12.31
CA LEU A 159 10.73 -12.54 -13.66
C LEU A 159 11.91 -13.12 -14.46
N LEU A 160 13.11 -12.56 -14.29
CA LEU A 160 14.29 -12.96 -15.04
C LEU A 160 14.99 -14.19 -14.45
N SER A 161 15.08 -14.26 -13.12
CA SER A 161 16.01 -15.16 -12.43
C SER A 161 15.34 -16.33 -11.70
N GLU A 162 14.06 -16.21 -11.34
CA GLU A 162 13.40 -17.25 -10.55
C GLU A 162 12.71 -18.29 -11.44
N PRO A 163 12.94 -19.60 -11.21
CA PRO A 163 12.29 -20.67 -11.97
C PRO A 163 10.76 -20.61 -11.92
N LEU A 164 10.19 -20.04 -10.86
CA LEU A 164 8.75 -19.85 -10.66
C LEU A 164 8.09 -19.05 -11.80
N HIS A 165 8.83 -18.13 -12.42
CA HIS A 165 8.31 -17.23 -13.45
C HIS A 165 8.77 -17.60 -14.86
N LYS A 166 9.40 -18.77 -15.04
CA LYS A 166 9.97 -19.20 -16.32
C LYS A 166 8.97 -19.20 -17.46
N GLU A 167 7.76 -19.74 -17.25
CA GLU A 167 6.73 -19.79 -18.28
C GLU A 167 6.31 -18.38 -18.74
N LEU A 168 6.08 -17.47 -17.81
CA LEU A 168 5.75 -16.08 -18.11
C LEU A 168 6.89 -15.37 -18.85
N CYS A 169 8.14 -15.62 -18.42
CA CYS A 169 9.33 -15.06 -19.06
C CYS A 169 9.48 -15.56 -20.51
N GLU A 170 9.25 -16.86 -20.77
CA GLU A 170 9.26 -17.45 -22.11
C GLU A 170 8.13 -16.91 -23.00
N GLN A 171 6.94 -16.67 -22.45
CA GLN A 171 5.85 -16.01 -23.18
C GLN A 171 6.21 -14.57 -23.54
N LEU A 172 6.77 -13.81 -22.59
CA LEU A 172 7.14 -12.40 -22.79
C LEU A 172 8.37 -12.23 -23.71
N ALA A 173 9.26 -13.23 -23.80
CA ALA A 173 10.40 -13.22 -24.71
C ALA A 173 10.02 -13.12 -26.19
N LYS A 174 8.76 -13.44 -26.55
CA LYS A 174 8.20 -13.21 -27.90
C LYS A 174 7.98 -11.71 -28.20
N TYR A 175 8.02 -10.86 -27.17
CA TYR A 175 7.76 -9.42 -27.21
C TYR A 175 8.95 -8.65 -26.61
N PRO A 176 10.12 -8.64 -27.28
CA PRO A 176 11.38 -8.17 -26.70
C PRO A 176 11.33 -6.71 -26.21
N LEU A 177 10.61 -5.83 -26.92
CA LEU A 177 10.46 -4.44 -26.52
C LEU A 177 9.72 -4.30 -25.17
N VAL A 178 8.64 -5.06 -24.99
CA VAL A 178 7.89 -5.04 -23.73
C VAL A 178 8.68 -5.72 -22.62
N GLN A 179 9.34 -6.84 -22.92
CA GLN A 179 10.24 -7.52 -21.97
C GLN A 179 11.30 -6.56 -21.42
N GLU A 180 11.99 -5.83 -22.29
CA GLU A 180 12.99 -4.84 -21.89
C GLU A 180 12.37 -3.78 -20.96
N LYS A 181 11.21 -3.22 -21.33
CA LYS A 181 10.52 -2.22 -20.51
C LYS A 181 10.10 -2.74 -19.15
N VAL A 182 9.60 -3.98 -19.06
CA VAL A 182 9.25 -4.61 -17.78
C VAL A 182 10.50 -4.78 -16.91
N LEU A 183 11.60 -5.28 -17.48
CA LEU A 183 12.85 -5.51 -16.76
C LEU A 183 13.54 -4.21 -16.30
N GLN A 184 13.26 -3.09 -16.95
CA GLN A 184 13.71 -1.76 -16.53
C GLN A 184 12.86 -1.15 -15.40
N ARG A 185 11.77 -1.79 -14.95
CA ARG A 185 10.98 -1.30 -13.82
C ARG A 185 11.61 -1.71 -12.49
N SER A 186 11.51 -0.82 -11.52
CA SER A 186 12.00 -0.99 -10.14
C SER A 186 10.89 -1.26 -9.14
N SER A 187 9.64 -1.48 -9.60
CA SER A 187 8.52 -1.85 -8.73
C SER A 187 8.84 -3.16 -8.00
N VAL A 188 8.44 -3.21 -6.73
CA VAL A 188 8.69 -4.34 -5.82
C VAL A 188 7.37 -4.82 -5.23
N LEU A 189 7.37 -6.06 -4.75
CA LEU A 189 6.30 -6.64 -3.94
C LEU A 189 6.87 -6.92 -2.56
N GLN A 190 6.21 -6.42 -1.52
CA GLN A 190 6.48 -6.79 -0.13
C GLN A 190 5.51 -7.89 0.28
N VAL A 191 6.01 -8.98 0.87
CA VAL A 191 5.19 -10.12 1.31
C VAL A 191 5.61 -10.53 2.71
N SER A 192 4.66 -10.53 3.64
CA SER A 192 4.85 -10.91 5.04
C SER A 192 3.83 -11.97 5.45
N VAL A 193 4.31 -13.06 6.04
CA VAL A 193 3.43 -14.08 6.62
C VAL A 193 3.29 -13.81 8.11
N LEU A 194 2.07 -13.51 8.53
CA LEU A 194 1.73 -13.18 9.91
C LEU A 194 0.96 -14.33 10.56
N GLN A 195 1.24 -14.64 11.81
CA GLN A 195 0.50 -15.61 12.63
C GLN A 195 -0.28 -14.89 13.72
N SER A 196 -1.54 -15.28 13.94
CA SER A 196 -2.30 -14.78 15.07
C SER A 196 -1.68 -15.21 16.41
N THR A 197 -1.56 -14.27 17.34
CA THR A 197 -1.07 -14.52 18.70
C THR A 197 -2.05 -15.30 19.56
N THR A 198 -3.34 -15.22 19.24
CA THR A 198 -4.43 -15.88 19.97
C THR A 198 -4.86 -17.21 19.36
N ASP A 199 -4.60 -17.42 18.06
CA ASP A 199 -4.92 -18.65 17.36
C ASP A 199 -3.78 -19.03 16.39
N PRO A 200 -2.83 -19.89 16.81
CA PRO A 200 -1.69 -20.28 15.97
C PRO A 200 -2.05 -20.98 14.65
N SER A 201 -3.30 -21.47 14.53
CA SER A 201 -3.81 -22.05 13.28
C SER A 201 -4.08 -20.96 12.24
N ARG A 202 -4.43 -19.74 12.66
CA ARG A 202 -4.66 -18.59 11.78
C ARG A 202 -3.34 -17.96 11.38
N LYS A 203 -3.06 -18.03 10.09
CA LYS A 203 -1.96 -17.35 9.44
C LYS A 203 -2.51 -16.52 8.29
N LEU A 204 -1.80 -15.47 7.92
CA LEU A 204 -2.18 -14.53 6.89
C LEU A 204 -0.99 -14.23 6.01
N CYS A 205 -1.15 -14.36 4.70
CA CYS A 205 -0.20 -13.84 3.73
C CYS A 205 -0.59 -12.39 3.42
N VAL A 206 0.19 -11.43 3.88
CA VAL A 206 -0.01 -10.01 3.58
C VAL A 206 0.95 -9.61 2.47
N ALA A 207 0.40 -9.15 1.37
CA ALA A 207 1.14 -8.55 0.27
C ALA A 207 0.88 -7.05 0.18
N ASN A 208 1.90 -6.29 -0.22
CA ASN A 208 1.84 -4.86 -0.47
C ASN A 208 2.65 -4.53 -1.72
N THR A 209 2.14 -3.65 -2.60
CA THR A 209 2.83 -3.25 -3.83
C THR A 209 2.58 -1.79 -4.19
N HIS A 210 3.44 -1.26 -5.06
CA HIS A 210 3.19 -0.04 -5.82
C HIS A 210 3.62 -0.30 -7.28
N LEU A 211 2.62 -0.46 -8.15
CA LEU A 211 2.82 -0.82 -9.57
C LEU A 211 3.27 0.37 -10.42
N TYR A 212 3.67 0.08 -11.66
CA TYR A 212 4.12 1.08 -12.61
C TYR A 212 3.04 2.15 -12.92
N TRP A 213 3.39 3.42 -12.68
CA TRP A 213 2.48 4.56 -12.67
C TRP A 213 1.99 5.04 -14.04
N HIS A 214 2.75 4.80 -15.12
CA HIS A 214 2.48 5.47 -16.39
C HIS A 214 1.09 5.12 -16.93
N PRO A 215 0.26 6.09 -17.38
CA PRO A 215 -1.12 5.83 -17.81
C PRO A 215 -1.23 4.77 -18.90
N LYS A 216 -0.30 4.78 -19.87
CA LYS A 216 -0.24 3.80 -20.97
C LYS A 216 0.42 2.45 -20.61
N GLY A 217 0.79 2.25 -19.35
CA GLY A 217 1.54 1.08 -18.88
C GLY A 217 0.66 -0.13 -18.47
N GLY A 218 -0.55 -0.27 -19.03
CA GLY A 218 -1.47 -1.36 -18.68
C GLY A 218 -0.89 -2.75 -18.89
N ASN A 219 -0.25 -2.99 -20.03
CA ASN A 219 0.49 -4.22 -20.32
C ASN A 219 1.61 -4.52 -19.30
N ILE A 220 2.38 -3.51 -18.89
CA ILE A 220 3.43 -3.65 -17.88
C ILE A 220 2.83 -4.02 -16.52
N ARG A 221 1.75 -3.34 -16.10
CA ARG A 221 1.06 -3.64 -14.84
C ARG A 221 0.48 -5.05 -14.83
N LEU A 222 -0.04 -5.54 -15.97
CA LEU A 222 -0.50 -6.92 -16.11
C LEU A 222 0.61 -7.93 -15.86
N ILE A 223 1.78 -7.73 -16.46
CA ILE A 223 2.95 -8.61 -16.22
C ILE A 223 3.40 -8.54 -14.77
N GLN A 224 3.46 -7.35 -14.16
CA GLN A 224 3.81 -7.19 -12.74
C GLN A 224 2.84 -7.95 -11.83
N ILE A 225 1.54 -7.86 -12.09
CA ILE A 225 0.53 -8.62 -11.33
C ILE A 225 0.64 -10.12 -11.59
N ALA A 226 0.98 -10.56 -12.80
CA ALA A 226 1.19 -11.98 -13.09
C ALA A 226 2.34 -12.57 -12.25
N VAL A 227 3.46 -11.83 -12.16
CA VAL A 227 4.57 -12.16 -11.26
C VAL A 227 4.09 -12.16 -9.81
N ALA A 228 3.37 -11.13 -9.37
CA ALA A 228 2.84 -11.04 -8.00
C ALA A 228 1.93 -12.21 -7.63
N MET A 229 0.98 -12.57 -8.50
CA MET A 229 0.03 -13.65 -8.26
C MET A 229 0.71 -15.01 -8.20
N SER A 230 1.69 -15.27 -9.07
CA SER A 230 2.47 -16.52 -9.01
C SER A 230 3.30 -16.59 -7.73
N HIS A 231 3.94 -15.49 -7.33
CA HIS A 231 4.74 -15.41 -6.11
C HIS A 231 3.90 -15.58 -4.84
N ILE A 232 2.78 -14.86 -4.75
CA ILE A 232 1.85 -14.97 -3.62
C ILE A 232 1.26 -16.38 -3.55
N LYS A 233 0.95 -17.01 -4.70
CA LYS A 233 0.53 -18.43 -4.74
C LYS A 233 1.62 -19.33 -4.16
N HIS A 234 2.86 -19.15 -4.57
CA HIS A 234 3.96 -19.94 -4.03
C HIS A 234 4.05 -19.81 -2.50
N VAL A 235 4.00 -18.59 -1.97
CA VAL A 235 4.06 -18.36 -0.53
C VAL A 235 2.82 -18.90 0.20
N ALA A 236 1.62 -18.57 -0.28
CA ALA A 236 0.36 -18.81 0.42
C ALA A 236 -0.22 -20.22 0.21
N CYS A 237 0.27 -20.98 -0.77
CA CYS A 237 -0.21 -22.33 -1.07
C CYS A 237 0.88 -23.39 -0.97
N ASP A 238 2.12 -23.10 -1.41
CA ASP A 238 3.19 -24.11 -1.45
C ASP A 238 4.05 -24.09 -0.17
N LEU A 239 4.51 -22.90 0.25
CA LEU A 239 5.33 -22.75 1.47
C LEU A 239 4.49 -22.84 2.74
N TYR A 240 3.32 -22.23 2.72
CA TYR A 240 2.31 -22.32 3.78
C TYR A 240 1.06 -22.97 3.20
N PRO A 241 0.62 -24.13 3.71
CA PRO A 241 -0.52 -24.85 3.13
C PRO A 241 -1.83 -24.06 3.26
N SER A 242 -2.19 -23.35 2.19
CA SER A 242 -3.48 -22.67 1.99
C SER A 242 -3.83 -21.63 3.07
N ILE A 243 -2.96 -20.64 3.25
CA ILE A 243 -3.24 -19.50 4.13
C ILE A 243 -3.92 -18.36 3.33
N PRO A 244 -4.87 -17.62 3.93
CA PRO A 244 -5.55 -16.53 3.24
C PRO A 244 -4.63 -15.38 2.89
N VAL A 245 -5.01 -14.64 1.84
CA VAL A 245 -4.28 -13.50 1.31
C VAL A 245 -5.02 -12.20 1.60
N ILE A 246 -4.28 -11.19 2.06
CA ILE A 246 -4.64 -9.77 1.92
C ILE A 246 -3.58 -9.13 1.02
N PHE A 247 -4.00 -8.56 -0.10
CA PHE A 247 -3.11 -7.88 -1.03
C PHE A 247 -3.49 -6.41 -1.15
N CYS A 248 -2.74 -5.57 -0.45
CA CYS A 248 -2.86 -4.12 -0.47
C CYS A 248 -1.96 -3.51 -1.56
N GLY A 249 -2.24 -2.26 -1.92
CA GLY A 249 -1.31 -1.51 -2.75
C GLY A 249 -1.94 -0.31 -3.46
N ASP A 250 -1.05 0.48 -4.04
CA ASP A 250 -1.35 1.37 -5.14
C ASP A 250 -1.09 0.60 -6.44
N PHE A 251 -2.17 0.24 -7.12
CA PHE A 251 -2.11 -0.56 -8.33
C PHE A 251 -1.97 0.30 -9.58
N ASN A 252 -2.08 1.63 -9.49
CA ASN A 252 -2.09 2.53 -10.64
C ASN A 252 -3.06 2.08 -11.75
N SER A 253 -4.17 1.46 -11.35
CA SER A 253 -5.10 0.76 -12.24
C SER A 253 -6.54 0.98 -11.78
N THR A 254 -7.38 1.48 -12.69
CA THR A 254 -8.82 1.67 -12.44
C THR A 254 -9.59 0.36 -12.50
N PRO A 255 -10.84 0.31 -12.00
CA PRO A 255 -11.68 -0.90 -12.04
C PRO A 255 -11.96 -1.41 -13.48
N SER A 256 -11.83 -0.53 -14.49
CA SER A 256 -11.99 -0.88 -15.90
C SER A 256 -10.72 -1.45 -16.55
N SER A 257 -9.60 -1.53 -15.82
CA SER A 257 -8.31 -1.99 -16.35
C SER A 257 -8.21 -3.52 -16.40
N GLY A 258 -7.35 -4.02 -17.29
CA GLY A 258 -7.03 -5.45 -17.38
C GLY A 258 -6.37 -5.97 -16.12
N ALA A 259 -5.51 -5.17 -15.46
CA ALA A 259 -4.88 -5.57 -14.20
C ALA A 259 -5.92 -5.80 -13.08
N TYR A 260 -6.93 -4.92 -12.96
CA TYR A 260 -8.01 -5.11 -12.00
C TYR A 260 -8.83 -6.38 -12.34
N SER A 261 -9.26 -6.50 -13.59
CA SER A 261 -10.04 -7.65 -14.08
C SER A 261 -9.31 -8.98 -13.85
N PHE A 262 -7.99 -9.01 -14.08
CA PHE A 262 -7.17 -10.19 -13.86
C PHE A 262 -7.19 -10.62 -12.39
N ILE A 263 -6.95 -9.69 -11.45
CA ILE A 263 -6.94 -9.95 -10.00
C ILE A 263 -8.33 -10.43 -9.53
N SER A 264 -9.40 -9.75 -9.96
CA SER A 264 -10.75 -10.03 -9.47
C SER A 264 -11.37 -11.29 -10.08
N SER A 265 -11.06 -11.58 -11.34
CA SER A 265 -11.70 -12.66 -12.11
C SER A 265 -10.89 -13.95 -12.15
N GLY A 266 -9.63 -13.92 -11.72
CA GLY A 266 -8.72 -15.08 -11.75
C GLY A 266 -8.10 -15.36 -13.11
N GLY A 267 -8.33 -14.50 -14.10
CA GLY A 267 -7.79 -14.66 -15.44
C GLY A 267 -8.03 -13.48 -16.36
N ILE A 268 -7.25 -13.41 -17.43
CA ILE A 268 -7.38 -12.40 -18.49
C ILE A 268 -7.08 -13.04 -19.83
N ALA A 269 -7.89 -12.71 -20.84
CA ALA A 269 -7.77 -13.25 -22.18
C ALA A 269 -6.69 -12.52 -23.00
N GLU A 270 -6.20 -13.19 -24.05
CA GLU A 270 -5.15 -12.67 -24.94
C GLU A 270 -5.59 -11.49 -25.81
N ASP A 271 -6.90 -11.32 -26.01
CA ASP A 271 -7.52 -10.27 -26.81
C ASP A 271 -7.90 -9.02 -26.01
N HIS A 272 -7.57 -8.98 -24.70
CA HIS A 272 -7.86 -7.82 -23.87
C HIS A 272 -7.07 -6.57 -24.33
N GLN A 273 -7.76 -5.42 -24.37
CA GLN A 273 -7.22 -4.16 -24.91
C GLN A 273 -5.95 -3.66 -24.20
N ASP A 274 -5.78 -3.94 -22.90
CA ASP A 274 -4.59 -3.52 -22.16
C ASP A 274 -3.29 -4.17 -22.66
N TRP A 275 -3.36 -5.27 -23.43
CA TRP A 275 -2.18 -5.83 -24.09
C TRP A 275 -1.59 -4.93 -25.16
N ILE A 276 -2.34 -3.93 -25.63
CA ILE A 276 -1.91 -2.88 -26.56
C ILE A 276 -1.98 -1.48 -25.94
N SER A 277 -1.90 -1.36 -24.60
CA SER A 277 -2.12 -0.10 -23.89
C SER A 277 -1.20 1.05 -24.30
N ASN A 278 -0.03 0.75 -24.86
CA ASN A 278 0.93 1.73 -25.38
C ASN A 278 1.12 1.65 -26.91
N GLY A 279 0.14 1.11 -27.64
CA GLY A 279 0.17 0.97 -29.09
C GLY A 279 0.69 -0.38 -29.59
N GLU A 280 0.58 -0.58 -30.90
CA GLU A 280 0.87 -1.87 -31.57
C GLU A 280 2.33 -2.33 -31.44
N GLU A 281 3.28 -1.38 -31.41
CA GLU A 281 4.70 -1.69 -31.25
C GLU A 281 5.01 -2.34 -29.89
N GLU A 282 4.20 -2.04 -28.88
CA GLU A 282 4.32 -2.55 -27.51
C GLU A 282 3.22 -3.57 -27.17
N ARG A 283 2.66 -4.22 -28.19
CA ARG A 283 1.73 -5.33 -28.00
C ARG A 283 2.44 -6.51 -27.31
N CYS A 284 1.81 -7.08 -26.29
CA CYS A 284 2.24 -8.36 -25.70
C CYS A 284 1.07 -9.26 -25.29
N SER A 285 0.23 -9.63 -26.25
CA SER A 285 -0.96 -10.46 -26.03
C SER A 285 -0.62 -11.84 -25.46
N MET A 286 -1.22 -12.18 -24.32
CA MET A 286 -1.13 -13.50 -23.70
C MET A 286 -2.33 -13.78 -22.82
N SER A 287 -2.62 -15.05 -22.59
CA SER A 287 -3.63 -15.47 -21.61
C SER A 287 -2.96 -15.75 -20.27
N LEU A 288 -3.50 -15.19 -19.19
CA LEU A 288 -2.99 -15.40 -17.83
C LEU A 288 -4.11 -15.88 -16.91
N SER A 289 -3.75 -16.63 -15.88
CA SER A 289 -4.69 -17.10 -14.85
C SER A 289 -4.02 -17.25 -13.48
N HIS A 290 -4.82 -17.19 -12.42
CA HIS A 290 -4.40 -17.48 -11.04
C HIS A 290 -5.53 -18.15 -10.26
N PRO A 291 -5.23 -18.90 -9.17
CA PRO A 291 -6.25 -19.68 -8.47
C PRO A 291 -7.05 -18.88 -7.43
N PHE A 292 -6.59 -17.70 -7.04
CA PHE A 292 -7.23 -16.92 -5.99
C PHE A 292 -8.61 -16.38 -6.38
N LYS A 293 -9.51 -16.31 -5.40
CA LYS A 293 -10.79 -15.61 -5.50
C LYS A 293 -10.70 -14.31 -4.70
N LEU A 294 -10.17 -13.27 -5.33
CA LEU A 294 -9.96 -12.00 -4.67
C LEU A 294 -11.14 -11.05 -4.92
N LEU A 295 -11.51 -10.28 -3.90
CA LEU A 295 -12.43 -9.14 -4.05
C LEU A 295 -11.80 -7.89 -3.43
N SER A 296 -12.13 -6.71 -3.96
CA SER A 296 -11.75 -5.44 -3.33
C SER A 296 -12.61 -5.19 -2.09
N ALA A 297 -12.00 -5.21 -0.90
CA ALA A 297 -12.71 -5.09 0.37
C ALA A 297 -13.42 -3.73 0.55
N CYS A 298 -12.81 -2.66 0.02
CA CYS A 298 -13.39 -1.32 0.05
C CYS A 298 -14.26 -1.02 -1.19
N GLY A 299 -14.52 -2.02 -2.04
CA GLY A 299 -15.25 -1.87 -3.28
C GLY A 299 -14.48 -1.06 -4.33
N GLU A 300 -15.22 -0.28 -5.10
CA GLU A 300 -14.72 0.55 -6.21
C GLU A 300 -15.13 2.01 -5.95
N PRO A 301 -14.45 2.74 -5.05
CA PRO A 301 -14.73 4.15 -4.82
C PRO A 301 -14.66 4.97 -6.11
N ALA A 302 -15.32 6.13 -6.14
CA ALA A 302 -15.22 7.04 -7.28
C ALA A 302 -13.75 7.43 -7.57
N TYR A 303 -12.96 7.60 -6.51
CA TYR A 303 -11.54 7.83 -6.57
C TYR A 303 -10.88 7.48 -5.23
N THR A 304 -9.59 7.16 -5.31
CA THR A 304 -8.68 7.03 -4.17
C THR A 304 -7.48 7.94 -4.32
N ASN A 305 -7.19 8.43 -5.54
CA ASN A 305 -6.30 9.55 -5.85
C ASN A 305 -7.11 10.71 -6.42
N TYR A 306 -6.85 11.94 -5.97
CA TYR A 306 -7.58 13.14 -6.44
C TYR A 306 -6.68 14.38 -6.51
N VAL A 307 -6.22 14.71 -7.72
CA VAL A 307 -5.34 15.85 -7.98
C VAL A 307 -5.92 16.81 -9.02
N GLY A 308 -5.30 17.98 -9.19
CA GLY A 308 -5.63 18.93 -10.26
C GLY A 308 -5.41 18.33 -11.65
N GLY A 309 -6.48 17.85 -12.28
CA GLY A 309 -6.47 17.31 -13.64
C GLY A 309 -6.55 15.79 -13.76
N PHE A 310 -6.53 15.05 -12.65
CA PHE A 310 -6.75 13.61 -12.64
C PHE A 310 -7.40 13.16 -11.33
N HIS A 311 -8.32 12.21 -11.42
CA HIS A 311 -8.82 11.46 -10.26
C HIS A 311 -9.19 10.05 -10.69
N GLY A 312 -8.96 9.08 -9.81
CA GLY A 312 -9.27 7.68 -10.11
C GLY A 312 -9.14 6.77 -8.91
N CYS A 313 -9.80 5.63 -8.97
CA CYS A 313 -9.63 4.54 -8.00
C CYS A 313 -8.40 3.73 -8.41
N LEU A 314 -7.30 3.90 -7.69
CA LEU A 314 -6.01 3.26 -7.96
C LEU A 314 -5.58 2.30 -6.86
N ASP A 315 -6.13 2.49 -5.66
CA ASP A 315 -5.75 1.76 -4.46
C ASP A 315 -6.79 0.68 -4.15
N TYR A 316 -6.33 -0.47 -3.66
CA TYR A 316 -7.21 -1.57 -3.29
C TYR A 316 -6.68 -2.32 -2.07
N ILE A 317 -7.61 -2.92 -1.33
CA ILE A 317 -7.34 -3.98 -0.36
C ILE A 317 -8.02 -5.23 -0.90
N PHE A 318 -7.30 -6.05 -1.66
CA PHE A 318 -7.84 -7.31 -2.16
C PHE A 318 -7.79 -8.37 -1.05
N ILE A 319 -8.89 -9.10 -0.85
CA ILE A 319 -8.97 -10.15 0.17
C ILE A 319 -9.40 -11.47 -0.46
N ASP A 320 -8.88 -12.58 0.08
CA ASP A 320 -9.38 -13.91 -0.21
C ASP A 320 -10.80 -14.08 0.35
N ARG A 321 -11.78 -14.09 -0.55
CA ARG A 321 -13.21 -14.15 -0.19
C ARG A 321 -13.64 -15.49 0.38
N ASP A 322 -12.86 -16.55 0.23
CA ASP A 322 -13.23 -17.86 0.78
C ASP A 322 -12.92 -17.92 2.29
N ALA A 323 -12.00 -17.09 2.78
CA ALA A 323 -11.52 -17.11 4.16
C ALA A 323 -11.79 -15.81 4.95
N LEU A 324 -11.99 -14.68 4.27
CA LEU A 324 -12.23 -13.37 4.88
C LEU A 324 -13.56 -12.77 4.38
N GLU A 325 -14.24 -12.05 5.27
CA GLU A 325 -15.39 -11.19 4.94
C GLU A 325 -15.18 -9.77 5.43
N VAL A 326 -15.85 -8.81 4.80
CA VAL A 326 -15.83 -7.40 5.20
C VAL A 326 -16.91 -7.18 6.26
N GLU A 327 -16.50 -6.77 7.46
CA GLU A 327 -17.39 -6.40 8.57
C GLU A 327 -17.87 -4.96 8.42
N GLN A 328 -16.95 -4.04 8.08
CA GLN A 328 -17.28 -2.67 7.71
C GLN A 328 -16.20 -2.04 6.83
N VAL A 329 -16.61 -1.07 6.01
CA VAL A 329 -15.71 -0.16 5.31
C VAL A 329 -15.81 1.20 5.99
N ILE A 330 -14.69 1.77 6.40
CA ILE A 330 -14.69 3.11 7.00
C ILE A 330 -14.83 4.10 5.83
N PRO A 331 -15.85 4.96 5.84
CA PRO A 331 -16.16 5.81 4.68
C PRO A 331 -14.97 6.69 4.31
N LEU A 332 -14.78 6.88 3.01
CA LEU A 332 -13.87 7.90 2.49
C LEU A 332 -14.42 9.29 2.85
N PRO A 333 -13.57 10.34 2.89
CA PRO A 333 -14.06 11.70 3.02
C PRO A 333 -15.04 12.04 1.91
N SER A 334 -16.02 12.88 2.21
CA SER A 334 -16.98 13.36 1.24
C SER A 334 -16.30 14.18 0.13
N HIS A 335 -16.94 14.27 -1.03
CA HIS A 335 -16.38 15.08 -2.13
C HIS A 335 -16.22 16.57 -1.75
N GLU A 336 -17.08 17.09 -0.87
CA GLU A 336 -16.96 18.46 -0.34
C GLU A 336 -15.69 18.62 0.50
N GLU A 337 -15.38 17.66 1.38
CA GLU A 337 -14.13 17.66 2.16
C GLU A 337 -12.89 17.59 1.25
N ILE A 338 -12.93 16.73 0.22
CA ILE A 338 -11.82 16.57 -0.74
C ILE A 338 -11.60 17.84 -1.58
N THR A 339 -12.66 18.54 -1.95
CA THR A 339 -12.59 19.72 -2.83
C THR A 339 -12.58 21.06 -2.11
N THR A 340 -12.60 21.05 -0.76
CA THR A 340 -12.53 22.27 0.07
C THR A 340 -11.33 23.16 -0.31
N HIS A 341 -10.21 22.53 -0.68
CA HIS A 341 -9.00 23.19 -1.17
C HIS A 341 -8.69 22.86 -2.63
N GLN A 342 -9.74 22.71 -3.46
CA GLN A 342 -9.70 22.31 -4.87
C GLN A 342 -9.40 20.82 -5.11
N ALA A 343 -8.30 20.29 -4.57
CA ALA A 343 -7.89 18.89 -4.69
C ALA A 343 -6.91 18.49 -3.56
N LEU A 344 -6.30 17.30 -3.65
CA LEU A 344 -5.33 16.77 -2.68
C LEU A 344 -3.89 16.87 -3.22
N PRO A 345 -2.85 17.02 -2.36
CA PRO A 345 -2.92 17.21 -0.92
C PRO A 345 -3.44 18.61 -0.55
N SER A 346 -3.71 18.82 0.73
CA SER A 346 -4.15 20.12 1.25
C SER A 346 -3.70 20.34 2.69
N VAL A 347 -4.01 21.51 3.25
CA VAL A 347 -3.82 21.79 4.69
C VAL A 347 -4.58 20.81 5.59
N SER A 348 -5.59 20.11 5.07
CA SER A 348 -6.43 19.17 5.80
C SER A 348 -6.21 17.70 5.41
N HIS A 349 -5.31 17.41 4.46
CA HIS A 349 -5.08 16.08 3.92
C HIS A 349 -3.62 15.88 3.45
N PRO A 350 -2.85 14.91 4.00
CA PRO A 350 -1.39 14.87 3.87
C PRO A 350 -0.82 14.12 2.65
N SER A 351 -1.67 13.58 1.77
CA SER A 351 -1.30 12.85 0.55
C SER A 351 -2.20 13.28 -0.60
N ASP A 352 -1.83 12.96 -1.84
CA ASP A 352 -2.72 13.05 -3.00
C ASP A 352 -3.66 11.82 -3.12
N HIS A 353 -3.40 10.78 -2.33
CA HIS A 353 -4.28 9.63 -2.16
C HIS A 353 -5.11 9.70 -0.87
N ILE A 354 -6.12 8.84 -0.76
CA ILE A 354 -7.00 8.67 0.40
C ILE A 354 -6.79 7.27 0.98
N ALA A 355 -6.48 7.17 2.27
CA ALA A 355 -6.31 5.89 2.95
C ALA A 355 -7.57 5.01 2.82
N LEU A 356 -7.41 3.78 2.32
CA LEU A 356 -8.46 2.75 2.37
C LEU A 356 -8.42 2.04 3.71
N ILE A 357 -9.58 1.81 4.32
CA ILE A 357 -9.67 1.20 5.64
C ILE A 357 -10.92 0.32 5.70
N CYS A 358 -10.73 -0.93 6.12
CA CYS A 358 -11.82 -1.85 6.35
C CYS A 358 -11.54 -2.72 7.58
N ASP A 359 -12.61 -3.15 8.24
CA ASP A 359 -12.54 -4.21 9.23
C ASP A 359 -12.93 -5.51 8.53
N LEU A 360 -12.03 -6.49 8.62
CA LEU A 360 -12.18 -7.82 8.05
C LEU A 360 -12.42 -8.82 9.16
N LYS A 361 -13.15 -9.88 8.86
CA LYS A 361 -13.43 -10.96 9.81
C LYS A 361 -13.07 -12.30 9.18
N TRP A 362 -12.50 -13.18 9.99
CA TRP A 362 -12.26 -14.58 9.61
C TRP A 362 -13.60 -15.32 9.45
N LYS A 363 -13.77 -16.04 8.34
CA LYS A 363 -14.97 -16.85 8.07
C LYS A 363 -15.01 -18.16 8.87
#